data_AF-A0A382T971-F1
#
_entry.id   AF-A0A382T971-F1
#
_cell.length_a   1.000
_cell.length_b   1.000
_cell.length_c   1.000
_cell.angle_alpha   90.00
_cell.angle_beta   90.00
_cell.angle_gamma   90.00
#
_symmetry.space_group_name_H-M   'P 1'
#
loop_
_entity.id
_entity.type
_entity.pdbx_description
1 polymer ?
#
loop_
_entity_poly.entity_id
_entity_poly.type
_entity_poly.pdbx_seq_one_letter_code
_entity_poly.pdbx_strand_id
1 'polypeptide(L)'
;FSQTFTYTNNLADCLSETNHGTAVTEAIFDIAPGASYYVSNADNGVEFRLAVEWMVSEGVNVINFSLALHPKGPGDGTSPFYYNVLNTVDYAVANGITWVSSAGNFANGEHWYGQWSDPDNDGWQNFSGSDETNCGYFLDGEAINAYLRWQGSWVGESNDFDLVLYKYSQGSYVVVSESIDAQFGQQGQYPYEQIYYPVASTGIYCLKILNFESSSTPAWFQTFVWGSEIPFEYYVSERSLAAPAESANAGSLTVGASSWNDVLTIESFSSKGPTIDGRVKPDVVGVDNVYSVATQSSFPGTS
;
A
#
# COMPACT_ATOMS: atom_id res chain seq x y z
N PHE A 1 16.78 4.92 12.85
CA PHE A 1 17.74 3.89 13.31
C PHE A 1 17.26 2.56 12.74
N SER A 2 18.11 1.79 12.05
CA SER A 2 17.69 0.50 11.49
C SER A 2 17.56 -0.50 12.63
N GLN A 3 16.35 -1.00 12.89
CA GLN A 3 16.21 -2.22 13.70
C GLN A 3 16.93 -3.36 12.99
N THR A 4 17.49 -4.29 13.77
CA THR A 4 18.01 -5.54 13.22
C THR A 4 16.83 -6.43 12.86
N PHE A 5 16.73 -6.83 11.60
CA PHE A 5 15.78 -7.85 11.15
C PHE A 5 15.90 -9.12 12.00
N THR A 6 14.77 -9.57 12.54
CA THR A 6 14.65 -10.68 13.48
C THR A 6 13.36 -11.47 13.18
N TYR A 7 13.43 -12.77 13.36
CA TYR A 7 12.27 -13.67 13.42
C TYR A 7 12.46 -14.62 14.61
N THR A 8 11.39 -14.86 15.37
CA THR A 8 11.45 -15.52 16.68
C THR A 8 10.08 -16.08 17.07
N ASN A 9 10.08 -17.12 17.90
CA ASN A 9 8.87 -17.67 18.53
C ASN A 9 8.70 -17.18 19.98
N ASN A 10 9.58 -16.30 20.46
CA ASN A 10 9.47 -15.67 21.76
C ASN A 10 8.80 -14.30 21.63
N LEU A 11 7.53 -14.22 22.02
CA LEU A 11 6.74 -12.98 21.93
C LEU A 11 7.32 -11.80 22.73
N ALA A 12 8.18 -12.05 23.72
CA ALA A 12 8.86 -10.97 24.44
C ALA A 12 9.82 -10.17 23.53
N ASP A 13 10.25 -10.78 22.43
CA ASP A 13 11.14 -10.16 21.44
C ASP A 13 10.35 -9.33 20.40
N CYS A 14 9.01 -9.32 20.48
CA CYS A 14 8.12 -8.54 19.61
C CYS A 14 8.10 -7.03 19.93
N LEU A 15 8.91 -6.58 20.90
CA LEU A 15 9.01 -5.16 21.28
C LEU A 15 9.78 -4.37 20.21
N SER A 16 9.04 -3.91 19.20
CA SER A 16 9.51 -2.89 18.25
C SER A 16 9.26 -1.47 18.79
N GLU A 17 9.81 -0.44 18.14
CA GLU A 17 9.54 0.98 18.47
C GLU A 17 8.05 1.36 18.35
N THR A 18 7.20 0.56 17.68
CA THR A 18 5.74 0.75 17.60
C THR A 18 4.97 -0.41 18.25
N ASN A 19 3.79 -0.11 18.80
CA ASN A 19 2.92 -1.11 19.44
C ASN A 19 2.02 -1.89 18.45
N HIS A 20 2.11 -1.61 17.14
CA HIS A 20 1.21 -2.18 16.14
C HIS A 20 1.30 -3.71 16.06
N GLY A 21 2.51 -4.27 15.92
CA GLY A 21 2.70 -5.73 15.87
C GLY A 21 2.23 -6.45 17.15
N THR A 22 2.41 -5.81 18.30
CA THR A 22 1.92 -6.32 19.59
C THR A 22 0.39 -6.29 19.64
N ALA A 23 -0.27 -5.22 19.17
CA ALA A 23 -1.73 -5.11 19.13
C ALA A 23 -2.37 -6.13 18.17
N VAL A 24 -1.77 -6.34 17.00
CA VAL A 24 -2.16 -7.41 16.07
C VAL A 24 -2.02 -8.78 16.71
N THR A 25 -0.89 -9.04 17.38
CA THR A 25 -0.66 -10.32 18.06
C THR A 25 -1.65 -10.51 19.22
N GLU A 26 -1.95 -9.46 19.99
CA GLU A 26 -2.96 -9.45 21.05
C GLU A 26 -4.34 -9.84 20.51
N ALA A 27 -4.79 -9.24 19.40
CA ALA A 27 -6.08 -9.54 18.79
C ALA A 27 -6.21 -11.02 18.37
N ILE A 28 -5.14 -11.59 17.79
CA ILE A 28 -5.11 -13.02 17.44
C ILE A 28 -5.08 -13.87 18.72
N PHE A 29 -4.31 -13.45 19.73
CA PHE A 29 -4.20 -14.15 21.01
C PHE A 29 -5.52 -14.24 21.77
N ASP A 30 -6.34 -13.19 21.73
CA ASP A 30 -7.66 -13.18 22.37
C ASP A 30 -8.64 -14.17 21.74
N ILE A 31 -8.48 -14.44 20.43
CA ILE A 31 -9.31 -15.40 19.69
C ILE A 31 -8.76 -16.83 19.82
N ALA A 32 -7.44 -17.00 19.75
CA ALA A 32 -6.78 -18.30 19.67
C ALA A 32 -5.60 -18.42 20.65
N PRO A 33 -5.81 -18.32 21.98
CA PRO A 33 -4.72 -18.28 22.96
C PRO A 33 -3.91 -19.59 23.02
N GLY A 34 -4.47 -20.70 22.52
CA GLY A 34 -3.80 -22.00 22.45
C GLY A 34 -2.90 -22.20 21.21
N ALA A 35 -2.83 -21.22 20.30
CA ALA A 35 -1.94 -21.28 19.15
C ALA A 35 -0.47 -21.08 19.56
N SER A 36 0.46 -21.57 18.72
CA SER A 36 1.87 -21.19 18.80
C SER A 36 2.13 -19.98 17.93
N TYR A 37 2.87 -19.01 18.45
CA TYR A 37 3.08 -17.72 17.80
C TYR A 37 4.51 -17.58 17.30
N TYR A 38 4.63 -17.09 16.07
CA TYR A 38 5.88 -16.85 15.37
C TYR A 38 5.79 -15.43 14.81
N VAL A 39 6.75 -14.58 15.14
CA VAL A 39 6.71 -13.15 14.82
C VAL A 39 7.98 -12.74 14.11
N SER A 40 7.87 -11.72 13.26
CA SER A 40 9.00 -11.12 12.55
C SER A 40 8.77 -9.62 12.36
N ASN A 41 9.85 -8.84 12.44
CA ASN A 41 9.86 -7.41 12.15
C ASN A 41 10.37 -7.09 10.73
N ALA A 42 10.16 -8.00 9.77
CA ALA A 42 10.53 -7.82 8.37
C ALA A 42 9.98 -6.49 7.81
N ASP A 43 10.79 -5.77 7.05
CA ASP A 43 10.44 -4.43 6.54
C ASP A 43 10.59 -4.32 5.01
N ASN A 44 11.26 -5.27 4.37
CA ASN A 44 11.45 -5.26 2.91
C ASN A 44 11.23 -6.63 2.27
N GLY A 45 11.15 -6.65 0.93
CA GLY A 45 10.87 -7.84 0.13
C GLY A 45 11.74 -9.06 0.43
N VAL A 46 13.03 -8.86 0.65
CA VAL A 46 13.97 -9.94 0.97
C VAL A 46 13.69 -10.49 2.36
N GLU A 47 13.50 -9.60 3.34
CA GLU A 47 13.18 -9.98 4.72
C GLU A 47 11.82 -10.69 4.83
N PHE A 48 10.80 -10.22 4.10
CA PHE A 48 9.51 -10.91 4.02
C PHE A 48 9.70 -12.35 3.55
N ARG A 49 10.49 -12.56 2.49
CA ARG A 49 10.76 -13.91 1.99
C ARG A 49 11.49 -14.77 3.01
N LEU A 50 12.55 -14.25 3.65
CA LEU A 50 13.31 -14.99 4.66
C LEU A 50 12.47 -15.35 5.89
N ALA A 51 11.64 -14.43 6.37
CA ALA A 51 10.73 -14.68 7.49
C ALA A 51 9.73 -15.79 7.15
N VAL A 52 9.18 -15.78 5.93
CA VAL A 52 8.22 -16.79 5.47
C VAL A 52 8.90 -18.15 5.27
N GLU A 53 10.12 -18.19 4.72
CA GLU A 53 10.91 -19.43 4.61
C GLU A 53 11.17 -20.06 5.98
N TRP A 54 11.49 -19.23 6.98
CA TRP A 54 11.62 -19.68 8.36
C TRP A 54 10.28 -20.19 8.93
N MET A 55 9.17 -19.44 8.77
CA MET A 55 7.85 -19.86 9.23
C MET A 55 7.40 -21.19 8.59
N VAL A 56 7.71 -21.41 7.31
CA VAL A 56 7.51 -22.71 6.64
C VAL A 56 8.33 -23.80 7.32
N SER A 57 9.61 -23.53 7.63
CA SER A 57 10.49 -24.51 8.29
C SER A 57 10.04 -24.87 9.72
N GLU A 58 9.37 -23.95 10.40
CA GLU A 58 8.79 -24.15 11.74
C GLU A 58 7.39 -24.80 11.69
N GLY A 59 6.81 -24.99 10.50
CA GLY A 59 5.50 -25.63 10.33
C GLY A 59 4.31 -24.71 10.63
N VAL A 60 4.47 -23.38 10.48
CA VAL A 60 3.38 -22.41 10.61
C VAL A 60 2.26 -22.74 9.60
N ASN A 61 1.00 -22.65 10.05
CA ASN A 61 -0.17 -23.00 9.22
C ASN A 61 -0.87 -21.77 8.61
N VAL A 62 -0.81 -20.63 9.32
CA VAL A 62 -1.47 -19.39 8.93
C VAL A 62 -0.49 -18.25 9.15
N ILE A 63 -0.33 -17.39 8.14
CA ILE A 63 0.43 -16.14 8.27
C ILE A 63 -0.56 -14.98 8.18
N ASN A 64 -0.55 -14.13 9.20
CA ASN A 64 -1.24 -12.85 9.18
C ASN A 64 -0.25 -11.74 8.76
N PHE A 65 -0.58 -11.02 7.70
CA PHE A 65 0.23 -9.94 7.15
C PHE A 65 -0.53 -8.62 7.25
N SER A 66 -0.29 -7.91 8.35
CA SER A 66 -0.91 -6.62 8.69
C SER A 66 -0.08 -5.42 8.24
N LEU A 67 0.55 -5.55 7.06
CA LEU A 67 1.22 -4.45 6.38
C LEU A 67 0.56 -4.22 5.03
N ALA A 68 0.54 -2.96 4.61
CA ALA A 68 0.06 -2.55 3.31
C ALA A 68 1.25 -1.94 2.54
N LEU A 69 1.59 -2.54 1.41
CA LEU A 69 2.69 -2.10 0.55
C LEU A 69 2.13 -1.51 -0.74
N HIS A 70 2.86 -0.57 -1.35
CA HIS A 70 2.53 -0.14 -2.71
C HIS A 70 2.53 -1.35 -3.65
N PRO A 71 1.45 -1.57 -4.43
CA PRO A 71 1.41 -2.69 -5.33
C PRO A 71 2.33 -2.48 -6.55
N LYS A 72 3.36 -3.32 -6.67
CA LYS A 72 4.37 -3.25 -7.74
C LYS A 72 4.13 -4.35 -8.78
N GLY A 73 3.08 -4.19 -9.58
CA GLY A 73 2.73 -5.11 -10.65
C GLY A 73 1.59 -4.57 -11.53
N PRO A 74 1.23 -5.31 -12.60
CA PRO A 74 0.22 -4.91 -13.59
C PRO A 74 -1.21 -4.87 -13.06
N GLY A 75 -1.43 -5.20 -11.78
CA GLY A 75 -2.75 -5.22 -11.15
C GLY A 75 -3.55 -6.50 -11.39
N ASP A 76 -2.91 -7.53 -11.96
CA ASP A 76 -3.46 -8.90 -12.10
C ASP A 76 -3.11 -9.80 -10.91
N GLY A 77 -2.59 -9.22 -9.82
CA GLY A 77 -2.17 -9.94 -8.63
C GLY A 77 -0.81 -10.64 -8.73
N THR A 78 -0.04 -10.35 -9.78
CA THR A 78 1.35 -10.81 -9.95
C THR A 78 2.35 -9.64 -9.85
N SER A 79 3.65 -9.96 -9.72
CA SER A 79 4.73 -8.98 -9.76
C SER A 79 5.96 -9.56 -10.47
N PRO A 80 6.65 -8.81 -11.35
CA PRO A 80 7.88 -9.29 -11.98
C PRO A 80 9.08 -9.31 -11.02
N PHE A 81 8.99 -8.65 -9.86
CA PHE A 81 10.11 -8.60 -8.91
C PHE A 81 10.13 -9.86 -8.05
N TYR A 82 11.20 -10.66 -8.16
CA TYR A 82 11.31 -11.95 -7.47
C TYR A 82 11.03 -11.88 -5.95
N TYR A 83 11.54 -10.86 -5.27
CA TYR A 83 11.32 -10.64 -3.82
C TYR A 83 10.10 -9.76 -3.51
N ASN A 84 9.17 -9.55 -4.46
CA ASN A 84 7.92 -8.87 -4.16
C ASN A 84 7.08 -9.71 -3.19
N VAL A 85 6.32 -9.05 -2.33
CA VAL A 85 5.42 -9.71 -1.38
C VAL A 85 4.42 -10.65 -2.07
N LEU A 86 3.95 -10.33 -3.29
CA LEU A 86 3.03 -11.20 -4.05
C LEU A 86 3.68 -12.56 -4.37
N ASN A 87 4.96 -12.57 -4.77
CA ASN A 87 5.71 -13.80 -5.01
C ASN A 87 6.04 -14.55 -3.70
N THR A 88 6.12 -13.84 -2.57
CA THR A 88 6.23 -14.44 -1.24
C THR A 88 4.92 -15.10 -0.80
N VAL A 89 3.76 -14.52 -1.12
CA VAL A 89 2.44 -15.16 -0.92
C VAL A 89 2.37 -16.47 -1.68
N ASP A 90 2.76 -16.48 -2.96
CA ASP A 90 2.76 -17.69 -3.77
C ASP A 90 3.61 -18.80 -3.17
N TYR A 91 4.79 -18.45 -2.66
CA TYR A 91 5.66 -19.40 -1.98
C TYR A 91 5.06 -19.94 -0.68
N ALA A 92 4.46 -19.08 0.15
CA ALA A 92 3.82 -19.51 1.40
C ALA A 92 2.69 -20.51 1.10
N VAL A 93 1.81 -20.18 0.15
CA VAL A 93 0.68 -21.03 -0.22
C VAL A 93 1.14 -22.35 -0.85
N ALA A 94 2.16 -22.32 -1.71
CA ALA A 94 2.73 -23.53 -2.29
C ALA A 94 3.30 -24.50 -1.24
N ASN A 95 3.66 -23.99 -0.06
CA ASN A 95 4.14 -24.76 1.09
C ASN A 95 3.03 -25.04 2.14
N GLY A 96 1.76 -24.87 1.77
CA GLY A 96 0.61 -25.24 2.60
C GLY A 96 0.21 -24.21 3.67
N ILE A 97 0.73 -22.99 3.59
CA ILE A 97 0.34 -21.89 4.49
C ILE A 97 -0.89 -21.18 3.94
N THR A 98 -1.87 -20.90 4.79
CA THR A 98 -2.94 -19.93 4.49
C THR A 98 -2.42 -18.53 4.76
N TRP A 99 -2.46 -17.66 3.76
CA TRP A 99 -2.02 -16.27 3.91
C TRP A 99 -3.22 -15.36 4.14
N VAL A 100 -3.18 -14.51 5.17
CA VAL A 100 -4.22 -13.53 5.49
C VAL A 100 -3.62 -12.14 5.38
N SER A 101 -4.26 -11.24 4.63
CA SER A 101 -3.81 -9.86 4.39
C SER A 101 -4.87 -8.86 4.76
N SER A 102 -4.43 -7.79 5.42
CA SER A 102 -5.21 -6.57 5.53
C SER A 102 -5.51 -6.00 4.14
N ALA A 103 -6.75 -5.53 3.89
CA ALA A 103 -7.11 -4.93 2.60
C ALA A 103 -6.36 -3.61 2.32
N GLY A 104 -5.98 -2.90 3.39
CA GLY A 104 -5.45 -1.54 3.35
C GLY A 104 -6.45 -0.52 3.88
N ASN A 105 -5.95 0.65 4.26
CA ASN A 105 -6.73 1.74 4.85
C ASN A 105 -6.77 2.97 3.93
N PHE A 106 -6.86 2.79 2.60
CA PHE A 106 -6.65 3.88 1.62
C PHE A 106 -7.94 4.36 0.93
N ALA A 107 -9.10 3.77 1.22
CA ALA A 107 -10.34 4.08 0.51
C ALA A 107 -10.89 5.50 0.77
N ASN A 108 -10.35 6.20 1.77
CA ASN A 108 -10.87 7.49 2.24
C ASN A 108 -9.82 8.60 2.21
N GLY A 109 -9.01 8.66 1.16
CA GLY A 109 -8.19 9.85 0.91
C GLY A 109 -6.83 9.63 0.31
N GLU A 110 -6.24 8.46 0.49
CA GLU A 110 -4.82 8.21 0.17
C GLU A 110 -4.64 7.50 -1.17
N HIS A 111 -5.72 7.26 -1.90
CA HIS A 111 -5.73 6.53 -3.16
C HIS A 111 -6.53 7.26 -4.24
N TRP A 112 -5.95 7.33 -5.44
CA TRP A 112 -6.65 7.78 -6.63
C TRP A 112 -6.48 6.77 -7.76
N TYR A 113 -7.54 6.60 -8.55
CA TYR A 113 -7.55 5.78 -9.74
C TYR A 113 -8.32 6.50 -10.83
N GLY A 114 -7.74 6.60 -12.02
CA GLY A 114 -8.38 7.33 -13.10
C GLY A 114 -7.73 7.09 -14.45
N GLN A 115 -8.33 7.69 -15.48
CA GLN A 115 -7.77 7.72 -16.83
C GLN A 115 -6.96 9.00 -17.02
N TRP A 116 -6.08 8.99 -18.02
CA TRP A 116 -5.41 10.22 -18.42
C TRP A 116 -6.42 11.26 -18.90
N SER A 117 -6.22 12.51 -18.49
CA SER A 117 -7.01 13.65 -18.98
C SER A 117 -6.09 14.86 -19.09
N ASP A 118 -6.00 15.42 -20.29
CA ASP A 118 -5.23 16.61 -20.63
C ASP A 118 -5.97 17.35 -21.77
N PRO A 119 -7.00 18.15 -21.47
CA PRO A 119 -7.85 18.79 -22.47
C PRO A 119 -7.23 20.05 -23.09
N ASP A 120 -6.21 20.65 -22.46
CA ASP A 120 -5.45 21.80 -22.94
C ASP A 120 -4.08 21.44 -23.53
N ASN A 121 -3.73 20.15 -23.56
CA ASN A 121 -2.56 19.59 -24.23
C ASN A 121 -1.24 20.16 -23.69
N ASP A 122 -1.16 20.38 -22.38
CA ASP A 122 0.02 20.94 -21.72
C ASP A 122 0.93 19.86 -21.09
N GLY A 123 0.50 18.60 -21.15
CA GLY A 123 1.24 17.44 -20.69
C GLY A 123 0.96 17.05 -19.24
N TRP A 124 0.13 17.78 -18.49
CA TRP A 124 -0.19 17.46 -17.10
C TRP A 124 -1.52 16.74 -16.97
N GLN A 125 -1.58 15.77 -16.06
CA GLN A 125 -2.82 15.12 -15.69
C GLN A 125 -3.76 16.12 -14.99
N ASN A 126 -4.96 16.34 -15.52
CA ASN A 126 -6.05 16.96 -14.76
C ASN A 126 -6.81 15.91 -13.94
N PHE A 127 -6.84 16.09 -12.62
CA PHE A 127 -7.59 15.23 -11.72
C PHE A 127 -9.09 15.55 -11.75
N SER A 128 -9.45 16.83 -11.97
CA SER A 128 -10.82 17.28 -12.15
C SER A 128 -10.87 18.61 -12.90
N GLY A 129 -11.68 18.71 -13.96
CA GLY A 129 -11.80 19.94 -14.74
C GLY A 129 -10.44 20.38 -15.30
N SER A 130 -9.95 21.56 -14.88
CA SER A 130 -8.63 22.10 -15.22
C SER A 130 -7.62 22.00 -14.07
N ASP A 131 -7.94 21.27 -13.00
CA ASP A 131 -7.05 21.13 -11.84
C ASP A 131 -6.07 19.99 -12.06
N GLU A 132 -4.79 20.32 -12.15
CA GLU A 132 -3.68 19.40 -12.36
C GLU A 132 -2.99 18.98 -11.06
N THR A 133 -3.45 19.50 -9.93
CA THR A 133 -2.87 19.19 -8.62
C THR A 133 -3.80 18.26 -7.85
N ASN A 134 -3.22 17.33 -7.09
CA ASN A 134 -3.96 16.57 -6.10
C ASN A 134 -3.27 16.72 -4.75
N CYS A 135 -3.91 17.41 -3.82
CA CYS A 135 -3.29 17.94 -2.63
C CYS A 135 -3.71 17.22 -1.34
N GLY A 136 -2.76 17.03 -0.43
CA GLY A 136 -2.95 16.57 0.95
C GLY A 136 -2.26 17.50 1.97
N TYR A 137 -2.44 17.22 3.26
CA TYR A 137 -1.85 18.01 4.35
C TYR A 137 -0.96 17.13 5.22
N PHE A 138 0.25 17.61 5.51
CA PHE A 138 1.28 16.86 6.21
C PHE A 138 1.90 17.71 7.32
N LEU A 139 2.31 17.08 8.42
CA LEU A 139 2.96 17.72 9.56
C LEU A 139 4.49 17.68 9.45
N ASP A 140 5.13 18.61 10.14
CA ASP A 140 6.59 18.62 10.29
C ASP A 140 7.07 17.35 11.01
N GLY A 141 8.12 16.73 10.47
CA GLY A 141 8.68 15.46 10.97
C GLY A 141 8.07 14.20 10.37
N GLU A 142 7.03 14.30 9.56
CA GLU A 142 6.47 13.17 8.80
C GLU A 142 7.25 12.87 7.53
N ALA A 143 6.82 11.85 6.79
CA ALA A 143 7.34 11.55 5.47
C ALA A 143 6.20 11.25 4.49
N ILE A 144 6.30 11.84 3.30
CA ILE A 144 5.42 11.54 2.17
C ILE A 144 6.04 10.36 1.43
N ASN A 145 5.30 9.25 1.35
CA ASN A 145 5.61 8.15 0.44
C ASN A 145 4.53 8.12 -0.63
N ALA A 146 4.82 8.67 -1.80
CA ALA A 146 3.90 8.74 -2.92
C ALA A 146 4.34 7.78 -4.00
N TYR A 147 3.38 7.08 -4.58
CA TYR A 147 3.61 6.11 -5.62
C TYR A 147 2.63 6.33 -6.75
N LEU A 148 3.11 6.10 -7.96
CA LEU A 148 2.31 6.07 -9.17
C LEU A 148 2.55 4.73 -9.86
N ARG A 149 1.49 4.12 -10.40
CA ARG A 149 1.60 3.08 -11.42
C ARG A 149 0.55 3.27 -12.50
N TRP A 150 0.81 2.76 -13.69
CA TRP A 150 -0.15 2.83 -14.80
C TRP A 150 -0.23 1.52 -15.59
N GLN A 151 -1.22 1.47 -16.48
CA GLN A 151 -1.37 0.37 -17.42
C GLN A 151 -0.19 0.36 -18.39
N GLY A 152 0.66 -0.66 -18.30
CA GLY A 152 1.91 -0.69 -19.04
C GLY A 152 2.57 -2.06 -19.10
N SER A 153 3.73 -2.10 -19.76
CA SER A 153 4.58 -3.27 -19.94
C SER A 153 5.53 -3.44 -18.74
N TRP A 154 5.32 -4.52 -17.98
CA TRP A 154 6.18 -4.87 -16.84
C TRP A 154 7.43 -5.69 -17.23
N VAL A 155 7.87 -5.57 -18.48
CA VAL A 155 9.13 -6.16 -18.99
C VAL A 155 9.97 -5.15 -19.78
N GLY A 156 9.46 -3.93 -19.93
CA GLY A 156 10.06 -2.83 -20.68
C GLY A 156 8.97 -1.84 -21.08
N GLU A 157 8.72 -0.86 -20.21
CA GLU A 157 7.78 0.23 -20.42
C GLU A 157 8.36 1.30 -21.37
N SER A 158 7.53 1.88 -22.23
CA SER A 158 7.93 2.87 -23.23
C SER A 158 7.08 4.15 -23.23
N ASN A 159 6.16 4.27 -22.29
CA ASN A 159 5.46 5.51 -21.98
C ASN A 159 6.08 6.06 -20.70
N ASP A 160 6.76 7.21 -20.83
CA ASP A 160 7.47 7.87 -19.75
C ASP A 160 6.54 8.88 -19.07
N PHE A 161 6.18 8.60 -17.81
CA PHE A 161 5.38 9.49 -16.97
C PHE A 161 6.13 9.79 -15.68
N ASP A 162 6.26 11.07 -15.35
CA ASP A 162 6.95 11.50 -14.13
C ASP A 162 5.94 11.83 -13.03
N LEU A 163 6.35 11.59 -11.78
CA LEU A 163 5.63 12.04 -10.60
C LEU A 163 6.34 13.25 -10.00
N VAL A 164 5.61 14.33 -9.76
CA VAL A 164 6.16 15.57 -9.20
C VAL A 164 5.43 15.95 -7.93
N LEU A 165 6.18 16.25 -6.88
CA LEU A 165 5.67 16.73 -5.61
C LEU A 165 5.93 18.22 -5.47
N TYR A 166 4.85 18.96 -5.27
CA TYR A 166 4.87 20.39 -4.97
C TYR A 166 4.53 20.64 -3.50
N LYS A 167 5.09 21.70 -2.94
CA LYS A 167 4.64 22.31 -1.70
C LYS A 167 3.96 23.64 -2.01
N TYR A 168 2.77 23.86 -1.46
CA TYR A 168 2.12 25.16 -1.52
C TYR A 168 2.70 26.08 -0.43
N SER A 169 3.26 27.22 -0.84
CA SER A 169 3.90 28.18 0.06
C SER A 169 3.75 29.60 -0.48
N GLN A 170 3.26 30.51 0.37
CA GLN A 170 3.16 31.95 0.06
C GLN A 170 2.39 32.27 -1.24
N GLY A 171 1.36 31.48 -1.56
CA GLY A 171 0.53 31.69 -2.74
C GLY A 171 1.05 31.05 -4.03
N SER A 172 2.14 30.27 -3.98
CA SER A 172 2.66 29.55 -5.14
C SER A 172 3.00 28.10 -4.82
N TYR A 173 2.94 27.24 -5.84
CA TYR A 173 3.45 25.88 -5.79
C TYR A 173 4.94 25.87 -6.10
N VAL A 174 5.72 25.18 -5.28
CA VAL A 174 7.17 25.01 -5.46
C VAL A 174 7.47 23.53 -5.53
N VAL A 175 8.16 23.07 -6.57
CA VAL A 175 8.63 21.68 -6.66
C VAL A 175 9.58 21.39 -5.50
N VAL A 176 9.33 20.29 -4.79
CA VAL A 176 10.16 19.83 -3.66
C VAL A 176 10.74 18.43 -3.86
N SER A 177 10.15 17.63 -4.75
CA SER A 177 10.68 16.31 -5.13
C SER A 177 10.09 15.86 -6.46
N GLU A 178 10.81 15.00 -7.17
CA GLU A 178 10.45 14.47 -8.49
C GLU A 178 10.92 13.01 -8.59
N SER A 179 10.16 12.18 -9.28
CA SER A 179 10.52 10.84 -9.72
C SER A 179 10.47 10.85 -11.24
N ILE A 180 11.63 10.62 -11.87
CA ILE A 180 11.92 10.85 -13.30
C ILE A 180 12.65 9.65 -13.91
N ASP A 181 12.34 8.45 -13.42
CA ASP A 181 13.00 7.24 -13.91
C ASP A 181 12.63 7.04 -15.38
N ALA A 182 13.59 7.00 -16.30
CA ALA A 182 13.24 6.97 -17.73
C ALA A 182 12.60 5.64 -18.17
N GLN A 183 11.52 5.70 -18.96
CA GLN A 183 10.89 4.56 -19.63
C GLN A 183 10.85 4.68 -21.16
N PHE A 184 11.78 3.98 -21.83
CA PHE A 184 11.97 4.01 -23.29
C PHE A 184 12.10 2.61 -23.90
N GLY A 185 11.51 1.60 -23.25
CA GLY A 185 11.34 0.23 -23.75
C GLY A 185 12.47 -0.75 -23.40
N GLN A 186 13.39 -0.39 -22.51
CA GLN A 186 14.46 -1.28 -22.06
C GLN A 186 14.01 -2.23 -20.94
N GLN A 187 14.65 -3.40 -20.88
CA GLN A 187 14.44 -4.35 -19.81
C GLN A 187 14.77 -3.72 -18.45
N GLY A 188 13.87 -3.90 -17.48
CA GLY A 188 14.00 -3.32 -16.15
C GLY A 188 13.34 -1.94 -15.99
N GLN A 189 12.75 -1.40 -17.06
CA GLN A 189 11.86 -0.23 -17.00
C GLN A 189 10.43 -0.71 -16.82
N TYR A 190 9.74 -0.15 -15.84
CA TYR A 190 8.42 -0.58 -15.40
C TYR A 190 7.50 0.64 -15.27
N PRO A 191 6.18 0.48 -15.42
CA PRO A 191 5.23 1.59 -15.35
C PRO A 191 4.93 2.01 -13.91
N TYR A 192 5.94 2.52 -13.19
CA TYR A 192 5.79 3.03 -11.84
C TYR A 192 6.79 4.13 -11.50
N GLU A 193 6.35 5.08 -10.66
CA GLU A 193 7.20 6.11 -10.05
C GLU A 193 7.06 6.08 -8.53
N GLN A 194 8.08 6.55 -7.81
CA GLN A 194 8.08 6.60 -6.35
C GLN A 194 8.80 7.83 -5.81
N ILE A 195 8.13 8.58 -4.95
CA ILE A 195 8.71 9.67 -4.17
C ILE A 195 8.75 9.29 -2.69
N TYR A 196 9.92 9.47 -2.08
CA TYR A 196 10.08 9.58 -0.64
C TYR A 196 10.51 11.01 -0.30
N TYR A 197 9.74 11.71 0.52
CA TYR A 197 10.04 13.08 0.90
C TYR A 197 9.85 13.31 2.41
N PRO A 198 10.93 13.61 3.17
CA PRO A 198 10.82 14.00 4.57
C PRO A 198 10.24 15.42 4.69
N VAL A 199 9.14 15.56 5.42
CA VAL A 199 8.42 16.82 5.59
C VAL A 199 9.14 17.69 6.62
N ALA A 200 9.82 18.73 6.15
CA ALA A 200 10.55 19.67 7.01
C ALA A 200 9.71 20.86 7.50
N SER A 201 8.41 20.88 7.16
CA SER A 201 7.51 21.97 7.52
C SER A 201 6.07 21.59 7.24
N THR A 202 5.21 21.72 8.24
CA THR A 202 3.77 21.51 8.10
C THR A 202 3.16 22.33 6.96
N GLY A 203 2.29 21.72 6.16
CA GLY A 203 1.56 22.41 5.11
C GLY A 203 0.92 21.51 4.07
N ILE A 204 0.51 22.14 2.98
CA ILE A 204 -0.13 21.47 1.84
C ILE A 204 0.95 21.04 0.85
N TYR A 205 0.87 19.76 0.47
CA TYR A 205 1.71 19.14 -0.54
C TYR A 205 0.84 18.51 -1.62
N CYS A 206 1.22 18.66 -2.88
CA CYS A 206 0.40 18.25 -4.01
C CYS A 206 1.19 17.43 -5.02
N LEU A 207 0.57 16.36 -5.50
CA LEU A 207 1.08 15.57 -6.60
C LEU A 207 0.62 16.16 -7.93
N LYS A 208 1.50 16.08 -8.92
CA LYS A 208 1.18 16.21 -10.34
C LYS A 208 1.78 15.03 -11.09
N ILE A 209 1.15 14.61 -12.18
CA ILE A 209 1.67 13.58 -13.08
C ILE A 209 1.95 14.25 -14.43
N LEU A 210 3.19 14.15 -14.90
CA LEU A 210 3.64 14.69 -16.18
C LEU A 210 3.72 13.56 -17.20
N ASN A 211 3.20 13.79 -18.40
CA ASN A 211 3.58 13.01 -19.57
C ASN A 211 4.91 13.56 -20.09
N PHE A 212 6.02 12.90 -19.75
CA PHE A 212 7.34 13.31 -20.17
C PHE A 212 7.59 12.96 -21.64
N GLU A 213 7.43 11.68 -21.99
CA GLU A 213 7.58 11.19 -23.35
C GLU A 213 6.75 9.91 -23.58
N SER A 214 5.44 10.07 -23.72
CA SER A 214 4.53 8.96 -24.01
C SER A 214 3.85 9.08 -25.36
N SER A 215 3.86 7.98 -26.12
CA SER A 215 3.22 7.90 -27.45
C SER A 215 1.81 7.29 -27.40
N SER A 216 1.42 6.74 -26.25
CA SER A 216 0.10 6.18 -26.00
C SER A 216 -0.42 6.64 -24.65
N THR A 217 -1.75 6.54 -24.49
CA THR A 217 -2.41 6.90 -23.25
C THR A 217 -2.84 5.63 -22.52
N PRO A 218 -2.21 5.31 -21.37
CA PRO A 218 -2.62 4.18 -20.53
C PRO A 218 -4.11 4.22 -20.19
N ALA A 219 -4.77 3.06 -20.18
CA ALA A 219 -6.18 2.96 -19.86
C ALA A 219 -6.51 3.33 -18.40
N TRP A 220 -5.50 3.27 -17.53
CA TRP A 220 -5.62 3.62 -16.13
C TRP A 220 -4.28 4.05 -15.53
N PHE A 221 -4.39 4.88 -14.51
CA PHE A 221 -3.36 5.32 -13.58
C PHE A 221 -3.87 5.08 -12.15
N GLN A 222 -2.94 4.83 -11.25
CA GLN A 222 -3.23 4.63 -9.84
C GLN A 222 -2.16 5.28 -8.99
N THR A 223 -2.57 6.04 -7.99
CA THR A 223 -1.66 6.59 -6.98
C THR A 223 -2.02 6.10 -5.60
N PHE A 224 -1.00 5.90 -4.79
CA PHE A 224 -1.13 5.73 -3.34
C PHE A 224 -0.20 6.69 -2.63
N VAL A 225 -0.66 7.30 -1.54
CA VAL A 225 0.14 8.23 -0.74
C VAL A 225 -0.01 7.93 0.74
N TRP A 226 1.10 7.66 1.43
CA TRP A 226 1.08 7.49 2.89
C TRP A 226 1.41 8.79 3.60
N GLY A 227 0.80 8.95 4.77
CA GLY A 227 1.18 9.96 5.77
C GLY A 227 0.38 11.26 5.74
N SER A 228 -0.69 11.36 4.94
CA SER A 228 -1.52 12.57 4.94
C SER A 228 -2.45 12.58 6.15
N GLU A 229 -2.60 13.75 6.77
CA GLU A 229 -3.48 13.98 7.92
C GLU A 229 -4.96 14.12 7.53
N ILE A 230 -5.19 14.49 6.27
CA ILE A 230 -6.52 14.65 5.71
C ILE A 230 -6.61 13.93 4.36
N PRO A 231 -7.82 13.55 3.93
CA PRO A 231 -8.01 13.01 2.60
C PRO A 231 -7.47 13.95 1.52
N PHE A 232 -6.87 13.39 0.47
CA PHE A 232 -6.52 14.17 -0.70
C PHE A 232 -7.77 14.79 -1.34
N GLU A 233 -7.58 15.87 -2.08
CA GLU A 233 -8.67 16.56 -2.78
C GLU A 233 -9.43 15.65 -3.75
N TYR A 234 -8.70 14.84 -4.52
CA TYR A 234 -9.26 13.88 -5.46
C TYR A 234 -8.83 12.47 -5.08
N TYR A 235 -9.76 11.70 -4.51
CA TYR A 235 -9.54 10.30 -4.19
C TYR A 235 -10.67 9.42 -4.75
N VAL A 236 -10.36 8.14 -4.95
CA VAL A 236 -11.32 7.14 -5.45
C VAL A 236 -11.28 5.95 -4.51
N SER A 237 -12.44 5.53 -4.01
CA SER A 237 -12.50 4.48 -2.98
C SER A 237 -12.30 3.07 -3.54
N GLU A 238 -12.72 2.84 -4.78
CA GLU A 238 -12.61 1.58 -5.51
C GLU A 238 -11.17 1.35 -6.00
N ARG A 239 -10.76 0.07 -6.10
CA ARG A 239 -9.39 -0.37 -6.46
C ARG A 239 -8.29 0.01 -5.47
N SER A 240 -8.65 0.48 -4.29
CA SER A 240 -7.71 0.96 -3.26
C SER A 240 -6.98 -0.15 -2.48
N LEU A 241 -6.96 -1.39 -2.99
CA LEU A 241 -6.29 -2.52 -2.35
C LEU A 241 -4.76 -2.37 -2.45
N ALA A 242 -4.08 -2.43 -1.31
CA ALA A 242 -2.62 -2.44 -1.26
C ALA A 242 -2.07 -3.86 -1.54
N ALA A 243 -0.78 -4.00 -1.84
CA ALA A 243 -0.16 -5.33 -1.86
C ALA A 243 0.07 -5.83 -0.42
N PRO A 244 -0.11 -7.14 -0.15
CA PRO A 244 -0.47 -8.21 -1.08
C PRO A 244 -1.99 -8.49 -1.23
N ALA A 245 -2.87 -7.61 -0.76
CA ALA A 245 -4.33 -7.84 -0.83
C ALA A 245 -4.89 -8.02 -2.25
N GLU A 246 -4.17 -7.57 -3.28
CA GLU A 246 -4.52 -7.84 -4.68
C GLU A 246 -4.06 -9.20 -5.22
N SER A 247 -3.52 -10.11 -4.39
CA SER A 247 -2.92 -11.38 -4.82
C SER A 247 -3.83 -12.28 -5.67
N ALA A 248 -3.25 -12.80 -6.77
CA ALA A 248 -3.68 -13.92 -7.61
C ALA A 248 -4.17 -15.17 -6.88
N ASN A 249 -3.53 -15.44 -5.75
CA ASN A 249 -3.48 -16.79 -5.21
C ASN A 249 -4.70 -17.10 -4.34
N ALA A 250 -5.40 -18.19 -4.66
CA ALA A 250 -6.60 -18.62 -3.92
C ALA A 250 -6.32 -19.04 -2.47
N GLY A 251 -5.06 -19.31 -2.10
CA GLY A 251 -4.65 -19.51 -0.70
C GLY A 251 -4.41 -18.21 0.08
N SER A 252 -4.67 -17.05 -0.55
CA SER A 252 -4.57 -15.72 0.05
C SER A 252 -5.96 -15.13 0.32
N LEU A 253 -6.24 -14.90 1.60
CA LEU A 253 -7.45 -14.26 2.10
C LEU A 253 -7.18 -12.78 2.38
N THR A 254 -8.05 -11.91 1.90
CA THR A 254 -8.01 -10.47 2.10
C THR A 254 -9.16 -10.04 3.00
N VAL A 255 -8.85 -9.24 4.03
CA VAL A 255 -9.79 -8.87 5.08
C VAL A 255 -10.00 -7.36 5.11
N GLY A 256 -11.25 -6.92 4.93
CA GLY A 256 -11.66 -5.53 5.17
C GLY A 256 -12.08 -5.29 6.63
N ALA A 257 -12.51 -4.08 6.98
CA ALA A 257 -12.84 -3.69 8.35
C ALA A 257 -14.28 -3.18 8.52
N SER A 258 -14.86 -3.47 9.69
CA SER A 258 -16.11 -2.92 10.21
C SER A 258 -15.98 -2.73 11.71
N SER A 259 -16.47 -1.61 12.25
CA SER A 259 -16.38 -1.36 13.69
C SER A 259 -17.14 -2.38 14.53
N TRP A 260 -16.62 -2.73 15.70
CA TRP A 260 -17.27 -3.66 16.64
C TRP A 260 -18.69 -3.25 17.06
N ASN A 261 -19.00 -1.96 17.03
CA ASN A 261 -20.31 -1.41 17.39
C ASN A 261 -21.23 -1.17 16.18
N ASP A 262 -20.76 -1.38 14.94
CA ASP A 262 -21.55 -1.32 13.71
C ASP A 262 -21.01 -2.28 12.63
N VAL A 263 -21.11 -3.58 12.91
CA VAL A 263 -20.55 -4.66 12.05
C VAL A 263 -21.22 -4.80 10.68
N LEU A 264 -22.31 -4.06 10.42
CA LEU A 264 -23.01 -4.08 9.13
C LEU A 264 -22.53 -2.98 8.18
N THR A 265 -21.73 -2.03 8.68
CA THR A 265 -21.17 -0.93 7.91
C THR A 265 -19.66 -1.15 7.74
N ILE A 266 -19.20 -1.15 6.50
CA ILE A 266 -17.77 -1.21 6.19
C ILE A 266 -17.15 0.13 6.58
N GLU A 267 -16.02 0.10 7.29
CA GLU A 267 -15.25 1.28 7.66
C GLU A 267 -14.88 2.10 6.42
N SER A 268 -14.99 3.43 6.49
CA SER A 268 -14.82 4.29 5.30
C SER A 268 -13.43 4.17 4.69
N PHE A 269 -12.42 4.00 5.52
CA PHE A 269 -11.02 3.84 5.12
C PHE A 269 -10.72 2.45 4.55
N SER A 270 -11.54 1.43 4.83
CA SER A 270 -11.26 0.06 4.44
C SER A 270 -11.21 -0.06 2.92
N SER A 271 -10.03 -0.44 2.41
CA SER A 271 -9.77 -0.56 0.98
C SER A 271 -10.73 -1.50 0.28
N LYS A 272 -11.16 -1.09 -0.92
CA LYS A 272 -12.25 -1.75 -1.66
C LYS A 272 -11.77 -2.19 -3.02
N GLY A 273 -12.20 -3.39 -3.41
CA GLY A 273 -12.07 -3.85 -4.78
C GLY A 273 -13.03 -3.15 -5.75
N PRO A 274 -13.19 -3.73 -6.95
CA PRO A 274 -12.45 -4.89 -7.43
C PRO A 274 -10.94 -4.61 -7.56
N THR A 275 -10.12 -5.64 -7.71
CA THR A 275 -8.74 -5.45 -8.20
C THR A 275 -8.75 -4.81 -9.60
N ILE A 276 -7.57 -4.41 -10.09
CA ILE A 276 -7.45 -3.80 -11.43
C ILE A 276 -8.00 -4.75 -12.52
N ASP A 277 -7.73 -6.06 -12.40
CA ASP A 277 -8.21 -7.11 -13.30
C ASP A 277 -9.64 -7.62 -12.98
N GLY A 278 -10.34 -7.01 -12.03
CA GLY A 278 -11.77 -7.25 -11.80
C GLY A 278 -12.14 -8.32 -10.78
N ARG A 279 -11.17 -8.90 -10.05
CA ARG A 279 -11.46 -9.87 -8.98
C ARG A 279 -12.14 -9.18 -7.80
N VAL A 280 -13.07 -9.90 -7.17
CA VAL A 280 -13.77 -9.43 -5.97
C VAL A 280 -12.82 -9.54 -4.78
N LYS A 281 -12.60 -8.40 -4.12
CA LYS A 281 -11.81 -8.24 -2.90
C LYS A 281 -12.38 -7.05 -2.10
N PRO A 282 -12.24 -6.99 -0.77
CA PRO A 282 -11.74 -8.04 0.11
C PRO A 282 -12.64 -9.30 0.06
N ASP A 283 -12.12 -10.45 0.49
CA ASP A 283 -12.88 -11.72 0.49
C ASP A 283 -13.87 -11.77 1.66
N VAL A 284 -13.47 -11.20 2.80
CA VAL A 284 -14.26 -11.12 4.03
C VAL A 284 -14.03 -9.78 4.73
N VAL A 285 -14.87 -9.47 5.71
CA VAL A 285 -14.73 -8.29 6.59
C VAL A 285 -14.57 -8.77 8.02
N GLY A 286 -13.56 -8.25 8.70
CA GLY A 286 -13.29 -8.44 10.12
C GLY A 286 -13.85 -7.31 10.97
N VAL A 287 -13.96 -7.56 12.27
CA VAL A 287 -14.32 -6.55 13.26
C VAL A 287 -13.07 -5.82 13.72
N ASP A 288 -13.08 -4.49 13.73
CA ASP A 288 -11.97 -3.64 14.19
C ASP A 288 -12.39 -2.70 15.33
N ASN A 289 -11.51 -1.76 15.68
CA ASN A 289 -11.74 -0.70 16.66
C ASN A 289 -12.01 -1.22 18.09
N VAL A 290 -11.59 -2.46 18.36
CA VAL A 290 -11.59 -3.06 19.69
C VAL A 290 -10.47 -2.46 20.54
N TYR A 291 -10.63 -2.48 21.86
CA TYR A 291 -9.61 -1.97 22.77
C TYR A 291 -8.39 -2.91 22.78
N SER A 292 -7.20 -2.35 22.61
CA SER A 292 -5.93 -3.07 22.77
C SER A 292 -5.21 -2.58 24.03
N VAL A 293 -4.76 -3.52 24.86
CA VAL A 293 -3.89 -3.25 26.01
C VAL A 293 -2.53 -2.74 25.52
N ALA A 294 -2.03 -3.26 24.40
CA ALA A 294 -0.76 -2.83 23.82
C ALA A 294 -0.76 -1.33 23.42
N THR A 295 -1.86 -0.83 22.85
CA THR A 295 -1.97 0.60 22.48
C THR A 295 -2.60 1.46 23.57
N GLN A 296 -3.22 0.86 24.58
CA GLN A 296 -4.05 1.52 25.61
C GLN A 296 -5.18 2.38 25.00
N SER A 297 -5.68 1.97 23.84
CA SER A 297 -6.70 2.70 23.08
C SER A 297 -7.46 1.73 22.16
N SER A 298 -8.43 2.24 21.39
CA SER A 298 -9.01 1.42 20.33
C SER A 298 -8.01 1.24 19.19
N PHE A 299 -8.08 0.09 18.52
CA PHE A 299 -7.19 -0.28 17.43
C PHE A 299 -8.00 -0.45 16.12
N PRO A 300 -8.28 0.65 15.40
CA PRO A 300 -8.96 0.61 14.12
C PRO A 300 -8.01 0.23 12.98
N GLY A 301 -8.54 -0.41 11.94
CA GLY A 301 -7.79 -0.80 10.75
C GLY A 301 -8.19 -2.16 10.20
N THR A 302 -7.73 -2.45 8.98
CA THR A 302 -7.89 -3.77 8.36
C THR A 302 -6.88 -4.83 8.84
N SER A 303 -5.97 -4.43 9.73
CA SER A 303 -4.82 -5.21 10.23
C SER A 303 -5.18 -6.36 11.15
#